data_AF-A0A9P9A5I5-F1
#
_entry.id   AF-A0A9P9A5I5-F1
#
_cell.length_a   1.000
_cell.length_b   1.000
_cell.length_c   1.000
_cell.angle_alpha   90.00
_cell.angle_beta   90.00
_cell.angle_gamma   90.00
#
_symmetry.space_group_name_H-M   'P 1'
#
loop_
_entity.id
_entity.type
_entity.pdbx_description
1 polymer ?
#
loop_
_entity_poly.entity_id
_entity_poly.type
_entity_poly.pdbx_seq_one_letter_code
_entity_poly.pdbx_strand_id
1 'polypeptide(L)'
;MATVSQVEFSDALAYIDKVKARFQDRPAQYALFLKTIQVHHTRQLAGNQLADDEVIPMTRARLGEIFKDDPDLLEGFEQFVPPSLRKDAS
;
A
#
# COMPACT_ATOMS: atom_id res chain seq x y z
N MET A 1 8.09 -16.76 -11.75
CA MET A 1 6.80 -17.12 -11.10
C MET A 1 6.93 -16.73 -9.64
N ALA A 2 6.30 -15.63 -9.22
CA ALA A 2 6.33 -15.21 -7.82
C ALA A 2 5.19 -15.93 -7.09
N THR A 3 5.51 -16.99 -6.35
CA THR A 3 4.58 -17.57 -5.39
C THR A 3 4.48 -16.61 -4.22
N VAL A 4 3.41 -15.81 -4.13
CA VAL A 4 3.09 -15.06 -2.91
C VAL A 4 3.08 -16.07 -1.77
N SER A 5 4.04 -15.96 -0.87
CA SER A 5 4.21 -16.93 0.20
C SER A 5 3.12 -16.74 1.24
N GLN A 6 2.68 -17.80 1.92
CA GLN A 6 1.65 -17.71 2.95
C GLN A 6 1.99 -16.70 4.07
N VAL A 7 3.28 -16.45 4.27
CA VAL A 7 3.83 -15.42 5.18
C VAL A 7 3.47 -14.01 4.72
N GLU A 8 3.67 -13.67 3.44
CA GLU A 8 3.38 -12.33 2.92
C GLU A 8 1.88 -12.02 2.95
N PHE A 9 1.04 -13.03 2.73
CA PHE A 9 -0.40 -12.88 2.89
C PHE A 9 -0.79 -12.64 4.36
N SER A 10 -0.18 -13.37 5.29
CA SER A 10 -0.38 -13.16 6.73
C SER A 10 0.06 -11.76 7.16
N ASP A 11 1.19 -11.28 6.66
CA ASP A 11 1.72 -9.95 6.96
C ASP A 11 0.84 -8.85 6.38
N ALA A 12 0.30 -9.04 5.16
CA ALA A 12 -0.65 -8.11 4.56
C ALA A 12 -1.95 -8.01 5.35
N LEU A 13 -2.49 -9.13 5.85
CA LEU A 13 -3.68 -9.14 6.71
C LEU A 13 -3.41 -8.40 8.02
N ALA A 14 -2.29 -8.68 8.68
CA ALA A 14 -1.90 -7.99 9.92
C ALA A 14 -1.74 -6.48 9.70
N TYR A 15 -1.18 -6.07 8.55
CA TYR A 15 -1.06 -4.66 8.18
C TYR A 15 -2.43 -3.99 7.97
N ILE A 16 -3.36 -4.65 7.28
CA ILE A 16 -4.72 -4.13 7.10
C ILE A 16 -5.44 -3.96 8.44
N ASP A 17 -5.32 -4.94 9.35
CA ASP A 17 -5.91 -4.85 10.69
C ASP A 17 -5.29 -3.70 11.51
N LYS A 18 -3.98 -3.49 11.40
CA LYS A 18 -3.28 -2.35 12.02
C LYS A 18 -3.84 -1.01 11.53
N VAL A 19 -3.96 -0.85 10.21
CA VAL A 19 -4.52 0.37 9.59
C VAL A 19 -5.97 0.59 10.03
N LYS A 20 -6.78 -0.48 10.04
CA LYS A 20 -8.18 -0.44 10.49
C LYS A 20 -8.32 -0.01 11.95
N ALA A 21 -7.51 -0.57 12.84
CA ALA A 21 -7.49 -0.16 14.25
C ALA A 21 -7.10 1.31 14.42
N ARG A 22 -6.13 1.80 13.64
CA ARG A 22 -5.65 3.18 13.72
C ARG A 22 -6.65 4.23 13.26
N PHE A 23 -7.51 3.85 12.31
CA PHE A 23 -8.55 4.71 11.75
C PHE A 23 -9.96 4.32 12.20
N GLN A 24 -10.10 3.55 13.28
CA GLN A 24 -11.41 3.14 13.82
C GLN A 24 -12.30 4.36 14.12
N ASP A 25 -11.72 5.43 14.66
CA ASP A 25 -12.40 6.69 15.00
C ASP A 25 -12.41 7.69 13.82
N ARG A 26 -11.75 7.35 12.71
CA ARG A 26 -11.55 8.20 11.52
C ARG A 26 -11.96 7.45 10.25
N PRO A 27 -13.24 7.07 10.09
CA PRO A 27 -13.70 6.22 9.00
C PRO A 27 -13.45 6.81 7.60
N ALA A 28 -13.40 8.14 7.48
CA ALA A 28 -13.05 8.82 6.24
C ALA A 28 -11.61 8.52 5.77
N GLN A 29 -10.65 8.41 6.69
CA GLN A 29 -9.27 8.06 6.37
C GLN A 29 -9.15 6.59 5.97
N TYR A 30 -9.85 5.69 6.68
CA TYR A 30 -9.91 4.28 6.31
C TYR A 30 -10.54 4.07 4.91
N ALA A 31 -11.60 4.80 4.59
CA ALA A 31 -12.21 4.76 3.26
C ALA A 31 -11.26 5.24 2.16
N LEU A 32 -10.47 6.29 2.42
CA LEU A 32 -9.43 6.78 1.50
C LEU A 32 -8.31 5.75 1.29
N PHE A 33 -7.91 5.05 2.35
CA PHE A 33 -6.95 3.95 2.27
C PHE A 33 -7.47 2.84 1.35
N LEU A 34 -8.67 2.34 1.60
CA LEU A 34 -9.28 1.28 0.77
C LEU A 34 -9.43 1.70 -0.70
N LYS A 35 -9.83 2.95 -0.96
CA LYS A 35 -9.91 3.50 -2.31
C LYS A 35 -8.55 3.50 -3.02
N THR A 36 -7.48 3.83 -2.29
CA THR A 36 -6.12 3.85 -2.82
C THR A 36 -5.67 2.44 -3.22
N ILE A 37 -5.89 1.44 -2.35
CA ILE A 37 -5.62 0.03 -2.66
C ILE A 37 -6.44 -0.48 -3.84
N GLN A 38 -7.73 -0.13 -3.89
CA GLN A 38 -8.61 -0.52 -4.98
C GLN A 38 -8.16 0.06 -6.33
N VAL A 39 -7.74 1.33 -6.37
CA VAL A 39 -7.20 1.96 -7.59
C VAL A 39 -5.94 1.25 -8.06
N HIS A 40 -5.04 0.86 -7.14
CA HIS A 40 -3.85 0.08 -7.47
C HIS A 40 -4.23 -1.27 -8.10
N HIS A 41 -5.11 -2.04 -7.45
CA HIS A 41 -5.59 -3.34 -7.97
C HIS A 41 -6.33 -3.21 -9.30
N THR A 42 -7.23 -2.23 -9.45
CA THR A 42 -7.98 -2.01 -10.68
C THR A 42 -7.05 -1.68 -11.84
N ARG A 43 -6.01 -0.86 -11.63
CA ARG A 43 -5.02 -0.55 -12.68
C ARG A 43 -4.19 -1.76 -13.06
N GLN A 44 -3.76 -2.55 -12.07
CA GLN A 44 -3.03 -3.80 -12.29
C GLN A 44 -3.87 -4.82 -13.09
N LEU A 45 -5.17 -4.94 -12.78
CA LEU A 45 -6.10 -5.86 -13.46
C LEU A 45 -6.54 -5.37 -14.85
N ALA A 46 -6.59 -4.06 -15.08
CA ALA A 46 -7.03 -3.48 -16.35
C ALA A 46 -6.06 -3.74 -17.52
N GLY A 47 -4.96 -4.45 -17.31
CA GLY A 47 -3.94 -4.71 -18.33
C GLY A 47 -3.27 -3.43 -18.84
N ASN A 48 -3.52 -2.29 -18.18
CA ASN A 48 -2.84 -1.05 -18.44
C ASN A 48 -1.40 -1.26 -17.97
N GLN A 49 -0.48 -1.46 -18.92
CA GLN A 49 0.96 -1.68 -18.72
C GLN A 49 1.68 -0.45 -18.14
N LEU A 50 1.01 0.33 -17.28
CA LEU A 50 1.74 1.22 -16.38
C LEU A 50 2.58 0.29 -15.51
N ALA A 51 3.88 0.36 -15.70
CA ALA A 51 4.81 -0.43 -14.93
C ALA A 51 4.61 -0.11 -13.44
N ASP A 52 4.93 -1.06 -12.57
CA ASP A 52 4.89 -0.84 -11.12
C ASP A 52 5.69 0.42 -10.72
N ASP A 53 6.69 0.78 -11.53
CA ASP A 53 7.50 2.00 -11.49
C ASP A 53 6.68 3.31 -11.54
N GLU A 54 5.49 3.31 -12.14
CA GLU A 54 4.60 4.48 -12.23
C GLU A 54 3.46 4.43 -11.20
N VAL A 55 2.93 3.23 -10.91
CA VAL A 55 1.75 3.07 -10.04
C VAL A 55 2.12 3.15 -8.56
N ILE A 56 3.25 2.56 -8.17
CA ILE A 56 3.72 2.56 -6.78
C ILE A 56 4.02 3.98 -6.25
N PRO A 57 4.76 4.86 -6.96
CA PRO A 57 5.03 6.20 -6.43
C PRO A 57 3.76 7.04 -6.26
N MET A 58 2.78 6.91 -7.16
CA MET A 58 1.47 7.57 -6.98
C MET A 58 0.72 7.05 -5.76
N THR A 59 0.74 5.73 -5.57
CA THR A 59 0.10 5.07 -4.41
C THR A 59 0.76 5.51 -3.12
N ARG A 60 2.11 5.52 -3.07
CA ARG A 60 2.89 6.02 -1.92
C ARG A 60 2.57 7.47 -1.60
N ALA A 61 2.57 8.36 -2.60
CA ALA A 61 2.24 9.77 -2.38
C ALA A 61 0.82 9.93 -1.78
N ARG A 62 -0.15 9.15 -2.26
CA ARG A 62 -1.50 9.20 -1.73
C ARG A 62 -1.60 8.66 -0.30
N LEU A 63 -0.89 7.57 0.00
CA LEU A 63 -0.80 7.01 1.35
C LEU A 63 -0.08 7.97 2.31
N GLY A 64 0.97 8.67 1.86
CA GLY A 64 1.67 9.67 2.66
C GLY A 64 0.75 10.79 3.16
N GLU A 65 -0.19 11.24 2.33
CA GLU A 65 -1.21 12.22 2.75
C GLU A 65 -2.21 11.65 3.77
N ILE A 66 -2.59 10.38 3.62
CA ILE A 66 -3.54 9.71 4.52
C ILE A 66 -2.87 9.42 5.88
N PHE A 67 -1.58 9.07 5.85
CA PHE A 67 -0.78 8.63 6.99
C PHE A 67 0.18 9.72 7.51
N LYS A 68 -0.05 10.99 7.16
CA LYS A 68 0.83 12.11 7.55
C LYS A 68 1.07 12.20 9.06
N ASP A 69 0.08 11.77 9.85
CA ASP A 69 0.12 11.76 11.33
C ASP A 69 0.49 10.36 11.90
N ASP A 70 0.64 9.35 11.04
CA ASP A 70 0.86 7.94 11.36
C ASP A 70 1.95 7.33 10.44
N PRO A 71 3.21 7.83 10.48
CA PRO A 71 4.27 7.47 9.53
C PRO A 71 4.65 5.98 9.56
N ASP A 72 4.43 5.30 10.69
CA ASP A 72 4.68 3.86 10.86
C ASP A 72 3.77 2.99 9.97
N LEU A 73 2.63 3.53 9.52
CA LEU A 73 1.79 2.85 8.54
C LEU A 73 2.40 2.95 7.15
N LEU A 74 2.96 4.11 6.77
CA LEU A 74 3.61 4.27 5.47
C LEU A 74 4.85 3.36 5.35
N GLU A 75 5.66 3.28 6.40
CA GLU A 75 6.81 2.35 6.45
C GLU A 75 6.37 0.88 6.30
N GLY A 76 5.26 0.50 6.95
CA GLY A 76 4.68 -0.84 6.80
C GLY A 76 4.29 -1.13 5.35
N PHE A 77 3.76 -0.14 4.61
CA PHE A 77 3.47 -0.29 3.19
C PHE A 77 4.74 -0.50 2.33
N GLU A 78 5.83 0.19 2.65
CA GLU A 78 7.09 0.10 1.89
C GLU A 78 7.75 -1.30 1.96
N GLN A 79 7.40 -2.10 2.96
CA GLN A 79 7.85 -3.49 3.06
C GLN A 79 7.23 -4.38 1.96
N PHE A 80 6.04 -4.04 1.49
CA PHE A 80 5.37 -4.73 0.39
C PHE A 80 5.80 -4.22 -0.99
N VAL A 81 6.62 -3.15 -1.04
CA VAL A 81 7.16 -2.61 -2.29
C VAL A 81 8.48 -3.33 -2.63
N PRO A 82 8.62 -3.85 -3.86
CA PRO A 82 9.87 -4.46 -4.32
C PRO A 82 11.06 -3.54 -4.07
N PRO A 83 12.23 -4.07 -3.65
CA PRO A 83 13.40 -3.26 -3.34
C PRO A 83 13.86 -2.37 -4.52
N SER A 84 13.64 -2.80 -5.77
CA SER A 84 13.92 -2.01 -6.98
C SER A 84 13.09 -0.72 -7.10
N LEU A 85 11.98 -0.64 -6.37
CA LEU A 85 11.01 0.47 -6.41
C LEU A 85 11.06 1.34 -5.15
N ARG A 86 11.86 0.97 -4.15
CA ARG A 86 12.10 1.77 -2.94
C ARG A 86 13.09 2.89 -3.27
N LYS A 87 12.72 4.14 -2.98
CA LYS A 87 13.54 5.33 -3.28
C LYS A 87 14.87 5.38 -2.51
N ASP A 88 15.05 4.55 -1.49
CA ASP A 88 16.23 4.50 -0.63
C ASP A 88 17.24 3.40 -1.02
N ALA A 89 17.05 2.72 -2.16
CA ALA A 89 18.00 1.73 -2.68
C ALA A 89 19.20 2.36 -3.44
N SER A 90 19.46 3.66 -3.26
CA SER A 90 20.61 4.36 -3.86
C SER A 90 21.50 5.03 -2.84
#